data_AF-A0A2N0HP25-F1
#
_entry.id   AF-A0A2N0HP25-F1
#
_cell.length_a   1.000
_cell.length_b   1.000
_cell.length_c   1.000
_cell.angle_alpha   90.00
_cell.angle_beta   90.00
_cell.angle_gamma   90.00
#
_symmetry.space_group_name_H-M   'P 1'
#
loop_
_entity.id
_entity.type
_entity.pdbx_description
1 polymer ?
#
loop_
_entity_poly.entity_id
_entity_poly.type
_entity_poly.pdbx_seq_one_letter_code
_entity_poly.pdbx_strand_id
1 'polypeptide(L)'
;MRLSRPAIVAAMLAALSLSFSFSACAGGSAGPANAEAATAASAGAISASHAAAVRRLLQANHLTAYLRHWMLDGGSGDAEAVELRRHMAVHMSDEVMYASLVPLYARYVSIASANELTRYYRGSVGRREVTALLARQGVKPGEQNPAFSAAEFRQMKRAATGKAADQVAEARLAMDQVSAQLGQEWMRAHRAMLQAQALGAMRVWLLAHSARADGDPAPVPPLALTGLDSLDQLTLLMADFWQATAQANRALSSDLASYGLQPVFAYEGLRSAQGINAARAALARAGARNEAYVAQLDSLQRDIHPRLLALPAGRRMLEVAGPGPVGSHGLLLRMAENRRQRYALFLRVQDVAASALGDGQAQAEAANATLQTLVTEIDAGWQEDAALRAAAEQAQAWTRQEREG
;
A
#
# COMPACT_ATOMS: atom_id res chain seq x y z
N MET A 1 42.55 -9.69 47.71
CA MET A 1 42.67 -9.57 46.23
C MET A 1 41.40 -8.97 45.67
N ARG A 2 41.47 -7.71 45.21
CA ARG A 2 40.34 -6.98 44.61
C ARG A 2 40.20 -7.42 43.15
N LEU A 3 39.35 -8.41 42.90
CA LEU A 3 38.90 -8.72 41.54
C LEU A 3 37.87 -7.66 41.14
N SER A 4 38.15 -7.02 40.02
CA SER A 4 37.55 -5.76 39.57
C SER A 4 36.08 -5.93 39.17
N ARG A 5 35.24 -5.01 39.68
CA ARG A 5 33.81 -4.80 39.39
C ARG A 5 33.38 -4.65 37.90
N PRO A 6 34.23 -4.38 36.88
CA PRO A 6 33.77 -4.27 35.49
C PRO A 6 33.37 -5.59 34.81
N ALA A 7 33.91 -6.74 35.20
CA ALA A 7 33.71 -7.99 34.43
C ALA A 7 32.32 -8.65 34.61
N ILE A 8 31.73 -8.53 35.80
CA ILE A 8 30.41 -9.11 36.12
C ILE A 8 29.29 -8.20 35.63
N VAL A 9 29.54 -6.88 35.64
CA VAL A 9 28.68 -5.87 35.04
C VAL A 9 28.77 -5.96 33.50
N ALA A 10 29.96 -6.21 32.92
CA ALA A 10 30.12 -6.45 31.49
C ALA A 10 29.49 -7.75 30.98
N ALA A 11 29.43 -8.83 31.76
CA ALA A 11 28.73 -10.05 31.34
C ALA A 11 27.19 -9.88 31.35
N MET A 12 26.64 -9.08 32.28
CA MET A 12 25.20 -8.76 32.33
C MET A 12 24.80 -7.60 31.39
N LEU A 13 25.71 -6.66 31.10
CA LEU A 13 25.51 -5.63 30.08
C LEU A 13 25.79 -6.17 28.68
N ALA A 14 26.74 -7.08 28.43
CA ALA A 14 26.89 -7.76 27.14
C ALA A 14 25.71 -8.71 26.87
N ALA A 15 25.12 -9.27 27.93
CA ALA A 15 23.87 -10.01 27.83
C ALA A 15 22.65 -9.13 27.58
N LEU A 16 22.74 -7.79 27.41
CA LEU A 16 21.58 -6.93 27.13
C LEU A 16 21.83 -5.60 26.39
N SER A 17 23.07 -5.22 26.10
CA SER A 17 23.44 -3.96 25.45
C SER A 17 24.77 -4.11 24.71
N LEU A 18 24.82 -3.53 23.50
CA LEU A 18 25.89 -3.55 22.48
C LEU A 18 25.77 -4.76 21.52
N SER A 19 25.49 -4.64 20.22
CA SER A 19 25.35 -3.48 19.33
C SER A 19 24.59 -3.91 18.06
N PHE A 20 23.43 -3.31 17.76
CA PHE A 20 22.93 -3.23 16.38
C PHE A 20 23.64 -2.04 15.69
N SER A 21 24.93 -2.17 15.44
CA SER A 21 25.64 -1.22 14.56
C SER A 21 25.38 -1.65 13.13
N PHE A 22 24.36 -1.09 12.49
CA PHE A 22 24.19 -1.21 11.05
C PHE A 22 25.10 -0.20 10.35
N SER A 23 26.27 -0.65 9.90
CA SER A 23 26.96 -0.01 8.79
C SER A 23 26.14 -0.21 7.53
N ALA A 24 25.74 0.90 6.91
CA ALA A 24 25.31 0.91 5.53
C ALA A 24 26.51 0.54 4.64
N CYS A 25 26.48 -0.62 3.98
CA CYS A 25 27.34 -0.89 2.84
C CYS A 25 26.49 -1.47 1.71
N ALA A 26 26.43 -0.70 0.62
CA ALA A 26 26.11 -1.18 -0.70
C ALA A 26 27.22 -2.13 -1.21
N GLY A 27 26.84 -3.08 -2.07
CA GLY A 27 27.76 -3.71 -3.03
C GLY A 27 28.22 -5.13 -2.70
N GLY A 28 27.65 -6.11 -3.41
CA GLY A 28 28.41 -7.05 -4.24
C GLY A 28 29.28 -8.13 -3.59
N SER A 29 28.87 -9.37 -3.89
CA SER A 29 29.70 -10.54 -4.25
C SER A 29 30.22 -11.52 -3.18
N ALA A 30 30.04 -12.80 -3.53
CA ALA A 30 30.73 -14.02 -3.12
C ALA A 30 30.68 -14.44 -1.64
N GLY A 31 29.79 -15.39 -1.32
CA GLY A 31 29.88 -16.17 -0.09
C GLY A 31 30.90 -17.32 -0.25
N PRO A 32 31.79 -17.56 0.72
CA PRO A 32 32.47 -18.83 0.84
C PRO A 32 31.64 -19.79 1.70
N ALA A 33 31.54 -21.02 1.20
CA ALA A 33 31.14 -22.20 1.94
C ALA A 33 32.05 -22.42 3.15
N ASN A 34 31.44 -22.64 4.32
CA ASN A 34 31.83 -23.60 5.37
C ASN A 34 31.22 -23.18 6.71
N ALA A 35 30.06 -23.79 7.04
CA ALA A 35 29.61 -23.97 8.41
C ALA A 35 28.57 -25.11 8.46
N GLU A 36 28.90 -26.27 7.90
CA GLU A 36 28.31 -27.53 8.36
C GLU A 36 28.93 -27.89 9.71
N ALA A 37 28.30 -27.48 10.81
CA ALA A 37 28.37 -28.11 12.14
C ALA A 37 27.55 -27.33 13.17
N ALA A 38 26.26 -27.14 12.89
CA ALA A 38 25.26 -27.14 13.95
C ALA A 38 24.25 -28.19 13.49
N THR A 39 24.24 -29.32 14.19
CA THR A 39 23.30 -30.42 13.97
C THR A 39 21.91 -29.84 13.80
N ALA A 40 21.41 -29.90 12.56
CA ALA A 40 20.03 -29.69 12.22
C ALA A 40 19.22 -30.73 13.02
N ALA A 41 18.82 -30.36 14.23
CA ALA A 41 17.63 -30.91 14.85
C ALA A 41 16.53 -30.67 13.81
N SER A 42 16.08 -31.76 13.21
CA SER A 42 14.93 -31.79 12.33
C SER A 42 13.84 -30.91 12.93
N ALA A 43 13.26 -30.04 12.12
CA ALA A 43 12.13 -29.19 12.44
C ALA A 43 10.89 -30.06 12.75
N GLY A 44 10.90 -30.77 13.87
CA GLY A 44 9.71 -31.36 14.45
C GLY A 44 8.76 -30.23 14.83
N ALA A 45 7.49 -30.38 14.48
CA ALA A 45 6.46 -29.43 14.90
C ALA A 45 6.56 -29.19 16.40
N ILE A 46 6.76 -27.94 16.80
CA ILE A 46 6.89 -27.55 18.20
C ILE A 46 5.58 -27.92 18.90
N SER A 47 5.66 -28.71 19.97
CA SER A 47 4.47 -29.11 20.71
C SER A 47 3.81 -27.89 21.36
N ALA A 48 2.48 -27.94 21.53
CA ALA A 48 1.74 -26.84 22.15
C ALA A 48 2.24 -26.50 23.57
N SER A 49 2.67 -27.51 24.35
CA SER A 49 3.24 -27.31 25.68
C SER A 49 4.60 -26.61 25.64
N HIS A 50 5.42 -26.88 24.62
CA HIS A 50 6.69 -26.21 24.42
C HIS A 50 6.50 -24.74 24.00
N ALA A 51 5.61 -24.50 23.04
CA ALA A 51 5.24 -23.15 22.62
C ALA A 51 4.71 -22.32 23.81
N ALA A 52 3.83 -22.90 24.64
CA ALA A 52 3.31 -22.24 25.83
C ALA A 52 4.39 -21.94 26.88
N ALA A 53 5.35 -22.86 27.10
CA ALA A 53 6.44 -22.64 28.05
C ALA A 53 7.35 -21.48 27.60
N VAL A 54 7.75 -21.47 26.32
CA VAL A 54 8.57 -20.40 25.73
C VAL A 54 7.81 -19.07 25.78
N ARG A 55 6.53 -19.04 25.41
CA ARG A 55 5.72 -17.83 25.49
C ARG A 55 5.68 -17.23 26.90
N ARG A 56 5.51 -18.06 27.93
CA ARG A 56 5.53 -17.58 29.34
C ARG A 56 6.88 -16.99 29.74
N LEU A 57 7.98 -17.53 29.20
CA LEU A 57 9.31 -16.96 29.39
C LEU A 57 9.41 -15.57 28.74
N LEU A 58 8.99 -15.43 27.48
CA LEU A 58 9.01 -14.15 26.74
C LEU A 58 8.05 -13.09 27.32
N GLN A 59 7.01 -13.52 28.03
CA GLN A 59 6.16 -12.62 28.80
C GLN A 59 6.84 -12.18 30.08
N ALA A 60 7.47 -13.12 30.81
CA ALA A 60 8.10 -12.85 32.09
C ALA A 60 9.33 -11.92 31.98
N ASN A 61 10.04 -11.96 30.85
CA ASN A 61 11.17 -11.06 30.57
C ASN A 61 10.77 -9.74 29.88
N HIS A 62 9.48 -9.51 29.65
CA HIS A 62 8.96 -8.30 28.98
C HIS A 62 9.58 -8.02 27.60
N LEU A 63 9.88 -9.06 26.81
CA LEU A 63 10.53 -8.89 25.50
C LEU A 63 9.74 -7.99 24.54
N THR A 64 8.40 -8.05 24.55
CA THR A 64 7.55 -7.20 23.68
C THR A 64 7.70 -5.72 24.01
N ALA A 65 7.82 -5.35 25.29
CA ALA A 65 8.06 -3.96 25.70
C ALA A 65 9.41 -3.45 25.19
N TYR A 66 10.45 -4.29 25.30
CA TYR A 66 11.78 -3.97 24.76
C TYR A 66 11.76 -3.80 23.24
N LEU A 67 11.10 -4.70 22.51
CA LEU A 67 10.98 -4.61 21.05
C LEU A 67 10.22 -3.36 20.60
N ARG A 68 9.14 -2.97 21.28
CA ARG A 68 8.42 -1.73 20.97
C ARG A 68 9.30 -0.51 21.18
N HIS A 69 10.03 -0.45 22.30
CA HIS A 69 10.98 0.64 22.52
C HIS A 69 12.06 0.66 21.44
N TRP A 70 12.61 -0.49 21.06
CA TRP A 70 13.54 -0.57 19.93
C TRP A 70 12.91 -0.10 18.60
N MET A 71 11.63 -0.36 18.34
CA MET A 71 10.96 0.17 17.15
C MET A 71 10.78 1.70 17.20
N LEU A 72 10.65 2.28 18.39
CA LEU A 72 10.51 3.74 18.59
C LEU A 72 11.85 4.48 18.49
N ASP A 73 12.89 3.95 19.14
CA ASP A 73 14.25 4.53 19.20
C ASP A 73 15.15 4.07 18.04
N GLY A 74 14.82 2.93 17.43
CA GLY A 74 15.67 2.23 16.49
C GLY A 74 15.75 2.88 15.11
N GLY A 75 16.88 3.51 14.86
CA GLY A 75 17.61 3.40 13.61
C GLY A 75 17.49 4.58 12.65
N SER A 76 18.63 4.91 12.06
CA SER A 76 18.74 5.62 10.78
C SER A 76 18.11 4.78 9.67
N GLY A 77 17.33 5.41 8.80
CA GLY A 77 16.68 4.78 7.65
C GLY A 77 15.97 5.83 6.83
N ASP A 78 15.33 5.44 5.73
CA ASP A 78 14.41 6.36 5.05
C ASP A 78 13.25 6.73 5.99
N ALA A 79 12.68 7.92 5.79
CA ALA A 79 11.64 8.46 6.65
C ALA A 79 10.43 7.49 6.79
N GLU A 80 10.15 6.76 5.72
CA GLU A 80 9.03 5.82 5.63
C GLU A 80 9.26 4.55 6.47
N ALA A 81 10.46 3.99 6.49
CA ALA A 81 10.78 2.86 7.36
C ALA A 81 10.74 3.26 8.84
N VAL A 82 11.15 4.49 9.16
CA VAL A 82 11.05 5.03 10.54
C VAL A 82 9.58 5.17 10.95
N GLU A 83 8.75 5.75 10.08
CA GLU A 83 7.32 5.91 10.29
C GLU A 83 6.62 4.56 10.49
N LEU A 84 6.91 3.58 9.61
CA LEU A 84 6.36 2.23 9.69
C LEU A 84 6.75 1.52 11.00
N ARG A 85 8.00 1.64 11.45
CA ARG A 85 8.42 1.07 12.74
C ARG A 85 7.67 1.69 13.91
N ARG A 86 7.52 3.01 13.92
CA ARG A 86 6.74 3.70 14.97
C ARG A 86 5.28 3.26 14.95
N HIS A 87 4.69 3.14 13.79
CA HIS A 87 3.34 2.62 13.63
C HIS A 87 3.22 1.18 14.17
N MET A 88 4.15 0.29 13.82
CA MET A 88 4.18 -1.08 14.35
C MET A 88 4.35 -1.10 15.87
N ALA A 89 5.19 -0.23 16.43
CA ALA A 89 5.41 -0.13 17.87
C ALA A 89 4.13 0.19 18.64
N VAL A 90 3.19 0.90 18.02
CA VAL A 90 1.89 1.26 18.61
C VAL A 90 0.82 0.20 18.31
N HIS A 91 0.73 -0.26 17.06
CA HIS A 91 -0.43 -1.02 16.58
C HIS A 91 -0.23 -2.53 16.46
N MET A 92 1.01 -3.02 16.34
CA MET A 92 1.24 -4.47 16.28
C MET A 92 0.89 -5.10 17.62
N SER A 93 0.12 -6.18 17.63
CA SER A 93 -0.27 -6.85 18.89
C SER A 93 0.86 -7.70 19.46
N ASP A 94 0.85 -7.91 20.78
CA ASP A 94 1.79 -8.82 21.43
C ASP A 94 1.65 -10.26 20.90
N GLU A 95 0.44 -10.67 20.50
CA GLU A 95 0.17 -11.98 19.89
C GLU A 95 0.97 -12.18 18.59
N VAL A 96 1.00 -11.18 17.71
CA VAL A 96 1.76 -11.24 16.46
C VAL A 96 3.26 -11.37 16.77
N MET A 97 3.78 -10.59 17.73
CA MET A 97 5.18 -10.70 18.14
C MET A 97 5.50 -12.10 18.69
N TYR A 98 4.65 -12.63 19.57
CA TYR A 98 4.86 -13.97 20.14
C TYR A 98 4.75 -15.07 19.09
N ALA A 99 3.81 -14.97 18.15
CA ALA A 99 3.65 -15.95 17.09
C ALA A 99 4.93 -16.13 16.25
N SER A 100 5.70 -15.07 16.03
CA SER A 100 6.97 -15.17 15.29
C SER A 100 8.17 -15.51 16.19
N LEU A 101 8.20 -15.03 17.45
CA LEU A 101 9.34 -15.24 18.34
C LEU A 101 9.35 -16.62 18.99
N VAL A 102 8.18 -17.17 19.35
CA VAL A 102 8.09 -18.46 20.04
C VAL A 102 8.73 -19.59 19.23
N PRO A 103 8.47 -19.74 17.91
CA PRO A 103 9.12 -20.77 17.12
C PRO A 103 10.65 -20.65 17.06
N LEU A 104 11.17 -19.43 17.08
CA LEU A 104 12.61 -19.18 17.07
C LEU A 104 13.26 -19.58 18.39
N TYR A 105 12.72 -19.13 19.52
CA TYR A 105 13.23 -19.51 20.84
C TYR A 105 13.07 -21.00 21.13
N ALA A 106 12.01 -21.64 20.65
CA ALA A 106 11.77 -23.07 20.88
C ALA A 106 12.83 -23.98 20.24
N ARG A 107 13.57 -23.51 19.22
CA ARG A 107 14.68 -24.27 18.61
C ARG A 107 15.87 -24.45 19.55
N TYR A 108 16.04 -23.54 20.52
CA TYR A 108 17.22 -23.46 21.37
C TYR A 108 16.89 -23.65 22.86
N VAL A 109 15.68 -23.30 23.28
CA VAL A 109 15.27 -23.32 24.69
C VAL A 109 14.35 -24.50 24.95
N SER A 110 14.78 -25.41 25.82
CA SER A 110 13.95 -26.54 26.23
C SER A 110 12.76 -26.11 27.12
N ILE A 111 11.72 -26.95 27.21
CA ILE A 111 10.56 -26.72 28.11
C ILE A 111 11.03 -26.51 29.57
N ALA A 112 11.96 -27.33 30.04
CA ALA A 112 12.49 -27.27 31.40
C ALA A 112 13.20 -25.93 31.66
N SER A 113 14.07 -25.51 30.75
CA SER A 113 14.79 -24.24 30.80
C SER A 113 13.84 -23.04 30.76
N ALA A 114 12.84 -23.07 29.87
CA ALA A 114 11.84 -22.03 29.78
C ALA A 114 11.06 -21.87 31.09
N ASN A 115 10.63 -22.97 31.70
CA ASN A 115 9.92 -22.95 32.98
C ASN A 115 10.82 -22.54 34.16
N GLU A 116 12.09 -22.93 34.17
CA GLU A 116 13.07 -22.49 35.17
C GLU A 116 13.26 -20.98 35.15
N LEU A 117 13.58 -20.42 33.98
CA LEU A 117 13.79 -18.98 33.82
C LEU A 117 12.49 -18.19 34.03
N THR A 118 11.34 -18.72 33.60
CA THR A 118 10.05 -18.10 33.88
C THR A 118 9.81 -17.97 35.39
N ARG A 119 10.11 -19.01 36.17
CA ARG A 119 9.99 -18.96 37.65
C ARG A 119 10.91 -17.91 38.24
N TYR A 120 12.14 -17.81 37.73
CA TYR A 120 13.09 -16.79 38.16
C TYR A 120 12.57 -15.37 37.87
N TYR A 121 12.22 -15.06 36.62
CA TYR A 121 11.78 -13.73 36.20
C TYR A 121 10.45 -13.30 36.83
N ARG A 122 9.61 -14.23 37.27
CA ARG A 122 8.40 -13.93 38.06
C ARG A 122 8.68 -13.70 39.54
N GLY A 123 9.84 -14.11 40.05
CA GLY A 123 10.26 -13.88 41.43
C GLY A 123 10.46 -12.38 41.74
N SER A 124 10.57 -12.02 43.03
CA SER A 124 10.84 -10.63 43.43
C SER A 124 12.16 -10.10 42.87
N VAL A 125 13.22 -10.91 42.96
CA VAL A 125 14.57 -10.57 42.45
C VAL A 125 14.57 -10.42 40.94
N GLY A 126 14.06 -11.42 40.21
CA GLY A 126 14.01 -11.39 38.74
C GLY A 126 13.14 -10.25 38.19
N ARG A 127 12.00 -9.94 38.83
CA ARG A 127 11.18 -8.78 38.43
C ARG A 127 11.90 -7.44 38.63
N ARG A 128 12.60 -7.27 39.77
CA ARG A 128 13.39 -6.06 40.04
C ARG A 128 14.53 -5.92 39.04
N GLU A 129 15.20 -7.02 38.71
CA GLU A 129 16.25 -7.04 37.70
C GLU A 129 15.71 -6.65 36.32
N VAL A 130 14.63 -7.28 35.84
CA VAL A 130 14.03 -6.95 34.54
C VAL A 130 13.52 -5.50 34.52
N THR A 131 12.93 -5.02 35.61
CA THR A 131 12.46 -3.62 35.70
C THR A 131 13.63 -2.65 35.61
N ALA A 132 14.71 -2.89 36.36
CA ALA A 132 15.90 -2.06 36.35
C ALA A 132 16.58 -2.05 34.98
N LEU A 133 16.60 -3.22 34.33
CA LEU A 133 17.10 -3.37 32.99
C LEU A 133 16.29 -2.54 31.97
N LEU A 134 14.96 -2.66 32.00
CA LEU A 134 14.08 -1.86 31.15
C LEU A 134 14.25 -0.37 31.43
N ALA A 135 14.48 0.03 32.69
CA ALA A 135 14.73 1.41 33.08
C ALA A 135 16.09 1.95 32.59
N ARG A 136 17.15 1.13 32.62
CA ARG A 136 18.45 1.50 32.04
C ARG A 136 18.37 1.71 30.54
N GLN A 137 17.54 0.92 29.87
CA GLN A 137 17.29 1.03 28.44
C GLN A 137 16.25 2.09 28.09
N GLY A 138 15.72 2.85 29.06
CA GLY A 138 14.71 3.89 28.78
C GLY A 138 13.31 3.37 28.39
N VAL A 139 13.07 2.06 28.43
CA VAL A 139 11.76 1.46 28.07
C VAL A 139 10.67 1.83 29.05
N LYS A 140 11.00 1.92 30.35
CA LYS A 140 10.05 2.27 31.42
C LYS A 140 10.72 3.12 32.49
N PRO A 141 10.00 4.07 33.12
CA PRO A 141 10.53 4.76 34.30
C PRO A 141 10.73 3.77 35.47
N GLY A 142 11.81 3.92 36.23
CA GLY A 142 12.08 3.06 37.38
C GLY A 142 13.50 3.17 37.93
N GLU A 143 13.76 2.45 39.02
CA GLU A 143 15.09 2.35 39.63
C GLU A 143 16.04 1.58 38.71
N GLN A 144 17.06 2.26 38.17
CA GLN A 144 18.04 1.64 37.28
C GLN A 144 19.05 0.75 38.02
N ASN A 145 19.30 1.01 39.31
CA ASN A 145 20.34 0.35 40.08
C ASN A 145 19.81 -0.14 41.44
N PRO A 146 18.88 -1.12 41.46
CA PRO A 146 18.34 -1.66 42.69
C PRO A 146 19.42 -2.29 43.57
N ALA A 147 19.35 -2.03 44.87
CA ALA A 147 20.23 -2.66 45.85
C ALA A 147 19.81 -4.11 46.11
N PHE A 148 20.68 -5.08 45.83
CA PHE A 148 20.45 -6.49 46.13
C PHE A 148 21.27 -6.94 47.34
N SER A 149 20.67 -7.74 48.21
CA SER A 149 21.37 -8.43 49.29
C SER A 149 22.31 -9.51 48.74
N ALA A 150 23.24 -9.98 49.58
CA ALA A 150 24.16 -11.06 49.19
C ALA A 150 23.44 -12.38 48.82
N ALA A 151 22.28 -12.65 49.43
CA ALA A 151 21.47 -13.82 49.11
C ALA A 151 20.80 -13.68 47.74
N GLU A 152 20.25 -12.51 47.42
CA GLU A 152 19.64 -12.21 46.12
C GLU A 152 20.69 -12.24 45.01
N PHE A 153 21.90 -11.69 45.24
CA PHE A 153 23.01 -11.79 44.29
C PHE A 153 23.39 -13.23 43.96
N ARG A 154 23.38 -14.14 44.96
CA ARG A 154 23.61 -15.57 44.71
C ARG A 154 22.51 -16.18 43.85
N GLN A 155 21.26 -15.77 44.06
CA GLN A 155 20.13 -16.20 43.23
C GLN A 155 20.27 -15.72 41.78
N MET A 156 20.60 -14.45 41.57
CA MET A 156 20.86 -13.87 40.24
C MET A 156 21.98 -14.62 39.53
N LYS A 157 23.11 -14.85 40.23
CA LYS A 157 24.25 -15.56 39.66
C LYS A 157 23.89 -16.99 39.25
N ARG A 158 23.13 -17.72 40.09
CA ARG A 158 22.66 -19.07 39.74
C ARG A 158 21.76 -19.07 38.51
N ALA A 159 20.86 -18.08 38.39
CA ALA A 159 20.01 -17.96 37.22
C ALA A 159 20.81 -17.61 35.96
N ALA A 160 21.83 -16.75 36.08
CA ALA A 160 22.65 -16.28 34.96
C ALA A 160 23.71 -17.29 34.46
N THR A 161 24.16 -18.22 35.30
CA THR A 161 25.19 -19.22 34.95
C THR A 161 24.64 -20.64 34.88
N GLY A 162 23.31 -20.81 34.90
CA GLY A 162 22.68 -22.12 34.80
C GLY A 162 22.56 -22.57 33.33
N LYS A 163 22.41 -23.88 33.12
CA LYS A 163 22.18 -24.47 31.78
C LYS A 163 21.02 -23.81 31.03
N ALA A 164 20.00 -23.37 31.75
CA ALA A 164 18.87 -22.64 31.17
C ALA A 164 19.28 -21.27 30.59
N ALA A 165 20.17 -20.54 31.27
CA ALA A 165 20.70 -19.28 30.76
C ALA A 165 21.65 -19.49 29.59
N ASP A 166 22.48 -20.55 29.60
CA ASP A 166 23.35 -20.89 28.46
C ASP A 166 22.52 -21.13 27.18
N GLN A 167 21.41 -21.88 27.31
CA GLN A 167 20.51 -22.12 26.18
C GLN A 167 19.85 -20.84 25.66
N VAL A 168 19.49 -19.90 26.55
CA VAL A 168 18.95 -18.61 26.13
C VAL A 168 20.02 -17.71 25.50
N ALA A 169 21.26 -17.77 25.99
CA ALA A 169 22.38 -17.04 25.39
C ALA A 169 22.71 -17.57 23.98
N GLU A 170 22.70 -18.88 23.79
CA GLU A 170 22.86 -19.52 22.48
C GLU A 170 21.70 -19.15 21.54
N ALA A 171 20.45 -19.22 22.03
CA ALA A 171 19.28 -18.78 21.29
C ALA A 171 19.44 -17.32 20.83
N ARG A 172 19.98 -16.46 21.70
CA ARG A 172 20.16 -15.04 21.41
C ARG A 172 21.20 -14.79 20.33
N LEU A 173 22.36 -15.45 20.39
CA LEU A 173 23.39 -15.33 19.34
C LEU A 173 22.86 -15.76 17.97
N ALA A 174 22.10 -16.85 17.92
CA ALA A 174 21.44 -17.29 16.70
C ALA A 174 20.34 -16.29 16.26
N MET A 175 19.63 -15.69 17.21
CA MET A 175 18.63 -14.68 16.92
C MET A 175 19.22 -13.37 16.41
N ASP A 176 20.40 -12.95 16.87
CA ASP A 176 21.03 -11.73 16.37
C ASP A 176 21.23 -11.82 14.84
N GLN A 177 21.54 -13.02 14.32
CA GLN A 177 21.66 -13.29 12.89
C GLN A 177 20.32 -13.27 12.13
N VAL A 178 19.24 -13.73 12.76
CA VAL A 178 17.89 -13.83 12.15
C VAL A 178 17.04 -12.58 12.38
N SER A 179 17.38 -11.77 13.39
CA SER A 179 16.59 -10.62 13.86
C SER A 179 16.40 -9.55 12.78
N ALA A 180 17.44 -9.29 11.99
CA ALA A 180 17.38 -8.37 10.86
C ALA A 180 16.37 -8.84 9.81
N GLN A 181 16.38 -10.14 9.48
CA GLN A 181 15.44 -10.73 8.53
C GLN A 181 14.02 -10.70 9.07
N LEU A 182 13.82 -11.10 10.33
CA LEU A 182 12.51 -11.08 10.99
C LEU A 182 11.92 -9.66 11.03
N GLY A 183 12.74 -8.66 11.38
CA GLY A 183 12.32 -7.26 11.37
C GLY A 183 11.89 -6.78 9.98
N GLN A 184 12.64 -7.17 8.94
CA GLN A 184 12.28 -6.85 7.55
C GLN A 184 11.02 -7.58 7.08
N GLU A 185 10.81 -8.83 7.51
CA GLU A 185 9.59 -9.59 7.22
C GLU A 185 8.37 -8.98 7.90
N TRP A 186 8.48 -8.62 9.18
CA TRP A 186 7.41 -7.93 9.90
C TRP A 186 7.07 -6.58 9.24
N MET A 187 8.07 -5.78 8.89
CA MET A 187 7.83 -4.51 8.18
C MET A 187 7.13 -4.74 6.84
N ARG A 188 7.59 -5.72 6.05
CA ARG A 188 6.97 -6.05 4.75
C ARG A 188 5.51 -6.51 4.92
N ALA A 189 5.25 -7.45 5.82
CA ALA A 189 3.91 -7.98 6.06
C ALA A 189 2.96 -6.91 6.61
N HIS A 190 3.42 -6.10 7.58
CA HIS A 190 2.63 -5.03 8.17
C HIS A 190 2.31 -3.94 7.14
N ARG A 191 3.29 -3.56 6.31
CA ARG A 191 3.08 -2.61 5.21
C ARG A 191 2.06 -3.15 4.19
N ALA A 192 2.19 -4.41 3.77
CA ALA A 192 1.26 -5.01 2.82
C ALA A 192 -0.18 -5.01 3.35
N MET A 193 -0.37 -5.31 4.64
CA MET A 193 -1.66 -5.23 5.32
C MET A 193 -2.23 -3.79 5.28
N LEU A 194 -1.42 -2.78 5.64
CA LEU A 194 -1.88 -1.38 5.60
C LEU A 194 -2.21 -0.92 4.18
N GLN A 195 -1.40 -1.32 3.18
CA GLN A 195 -1.68 -1.03 1.78
C GLN A 195 -3.01 -1.66 1.32
N ALA A 196 -3.27 -2.92 1.70
CA ALA A 196 -4.54 -3.57 1.42
C ALA A 196 -5.73 -2.84 2.07
N GLN A 197 -5.57 -2.35 3.31
CA GLN A 197 -6.58 -1.53 3.99
C GLN A 197 -6.84 -0.22 3.25
N ALA A 198 -5.79 0.52 2.88
CA ALA A 198 -5.91 1.77 2.13
C ALA A 198 -6.61 1.57 0.78
N LEU A 199 -6.21 0.55 0.03
CA LEU A 199 -6.85 0.18 -1.25
C LEU A 199 -8.30 -0.25 -1.05
N GLY A 200 -8.60 -0.99 0.02
CA GLY A 200 -9.97 -1.35 0.41
C GLY A 200 -10.84 -0.12 0.67
N ALA A 201 -10.33 0.84 1.43
CA ALA A 201 -11.01 2.11 1.71
C ALA A 201 -11.26 2.92 0.43
N MET A 202 -10.24 3.05 -0.43
CA MET A 202 -10.37 3.71 -1.73
C MET A 202 -11.42 3.03 -2.61
N ARG A 203 -11.47 1.70 -2.62
CA ARG A 203 -12.45 0.94 -3.41
C ARG A 203 -13.88 1.21 -2.94
N VAL A 204 -14.13 1.18 -1.63
CA VAL A 204 -15.44 1.49 -1.06
C VAL A 204 -15.84 2.92 -1.44
N TRP A 205 -14.91 3.85 -1.32
CA TRP A 205 -15.11 5.25 -1.71
C TRP A 205 -15.43 5.41 -3.21
N LEU A 206 -14.71 4.71 -4.10
CA LEU A 206 -14.94 4.70 -5.54
C LEU A 206 -16.30 4.10 -5.91
N LEU A 207 -16.69 2.99 -5.27
CA LEU A 207 -17.99 2.35 -5.50
C LEU A 207 -19.13 3.27 -5.08
N ALA A 208 -19.04 3.88 -3.89
CA ALA A 208 -20.01 4.88 -3.43
C ALA A 208 -20.09 6.07 -4.40
N HIS A 209 -18.95 6.52 -4.93
CA HIS A 209 -18.92 7.55 -5.96
C HIS A 209 -19.58 7.11 -7.27
N SER A 210 -19.39 5.87 -7.72
CA SER A 210 -19.96 5.37 -8.98
C SER A 210 -21.47 5.14 -8.91
N ALA A 211 -22.01 4.75 -7.75
CA ALA A 211 -23.43 4.45 -7.55
C ALA A 211 -24.31 5.70 -7.34
N ARG A 212 -23.69 6.88 -7.30
CA ARG A 212 -24.36 8.14 -6.99
C ARG A 212 -25.20 8.65 -8.16
N ALA A 213 -26.44 9.07 -7.86
CA ALA A 213 -27.31 9.71 -8.85
C ALA A 213 -26.87 11.16 -9.15
N ASP A 214 -27.40 11.71 -10.24
CA ASP A 214 -27.20 13.12 -10.57
C ASP A 214 -27.94 14.01 -9.57
N GLY A 215 -27.22 14.99 -8.99
CA GLY A 215 -27.76 15.89 -7.96
C GLY A 215 -27.49 15.49 -6.51
N ASP A 216 -27.09 14.23 -6.25
CA ASP A 216 -26.72 13.80 -4.92
C ASP A 216 -25.43 14.49 -4.42
N PRO A 217 -25.35 14.86 -3.13
CA PRO A 217 -24.14 15.42 -2.55
C PRO A 217 -22.96 14.46 -2.70
N ALA A 218 -21.74 15.00 -2.75
CA ALA A 218 -20.53 14.18 -2.75
C ALA A 218 -20.56 13.20 -1.57
N PRO A 219 -20.36 11.90 -1.81
CA PRO A 219 -20.20 10.95 -0.74
C PRO A 219 -19.08 11.46 0.18
N VAL A 220 -19.38 11.57 1.47
CA VAL A 220 -18.37 11.73 2.52
C VAL A 220 -18.17 10.38 3.23
N PRO A 221 -17.82 9.26 2.55
CA PRO A 221 -17.37 8.11 3.30
C PRO A 221 -16.05 8.54 3.94
N PRO A 222 -15.91 8.46 5.27
CA PRO A 222 -14.62 8.66 5.87
C PRO A 222 -13.71 7.60 5.27
N LEU A 223 -12.70 8.03 4.49
CA LEU A 223 -11.63 7.13 4.08
C LEU A 223 -11.04 6.59 5.38
N ALA A 224 -11.16 5.28 5.58
CA ALA A 224 -10.62 4.63 6.76
C ALA A 224 -9.10 4.70 6.68
N LEU A 225 -8.54 5.73 7.31
CA LEU A 225 -7.11 5.99 7.35
C LEU A 225 -6.40 4.85 8.09
N THR A 226 -5.19 4.56 7.63
CA THR A 226 -4.34 3.49 8.14
C THR A 226 -3.62 3.89 9.42
N GLY A 227 -3.47 5.19 9.67
CA GLY A 227 -2.65 5.74 10.76
C GLY A 227 -1.19 5.93 10.36
N LEU A 228 -0.84 5.58 9.11
CA LEU A 228 0.47 5.83 8.52
C LEU A 228 0.35 7.07 7.61
N ASP A 229 0.76 8.23 8.12
CA ASP A 229 0.72 9.54 7.46
C ASP A 229 1.10 9.49 5.98
N SER A 230 2.19 8.81 5.61
CA SER A 230 2.63 8.74 4.22
C SER A 230 1.65 8.00 3.30
N LEU A 231 1.03 6.93 3.80
CA LEU A 231 0.02 6.17 3.06
C LEU A 231 -1.34 6.86 3.07
N ASP A 232 -1.67 7.53 4.18
CA ASP A 232 -2.91 8.29 4.35
C ASP A 232 -2.92 9.53 3.44
N GLN A 233 -1.80 10.26 3.34
CA GLN A 233 -1.64 11.36 2.39
C GLN A 233 -1.76 10.90 0.94
N LEU A 234 -1.15 9.75 0.59
CA LEU A 234 -1.30 9.17 -0.74
C LEU A 234 -2.76 8.81 -1.04
N THR A 235 -3.43 8.19 -0.07
CA THR A 235 -4.82 7.76 -0.19
C THR A 235 -5.75 8.95 -0.42
N LEU A 236 -5.59 10.01 0.37
CA LEU A 236 -6.35 11.26 0.24
C LEU A 236 -6.09 11.95 -1.10
N LEU A 237 -4.81 12.07 -1.50
CA LEU A 237 -4.43 12.66 -2.78
C LEU A 237 -5.07 11.92 -3.97
N MET A 238 -5.04 10.59 -3.94
CA MET A 238 -5.66 9.78 -4.99
C MET A 238 -7.18 9.93 -4.99
N ALA A 239 -7.82 9.95 -3.82
CA ALA A 239 -9.27 10.18 -3.72
C ALA A 239 -9.68 11.54 -4.31
N ASP A 240 -8.97 12.62 -3.98
CA ASP A 240 -9.22 13.96 -4.52
C ASP A 240 -9.15 13.96 -6.06
N PHE A 241 -8.13 13.34 -6.63
CA PHE A 241 -7.96 13.24 -8.08
C PHE A 241 -9.07 12.43 -8.75
N TRP A 242 -9.44 11.30 -8.18
CA TRP A 242 -10.56 10.50 -8.68
C TRP A 242 -11.88 11.26 -8.58
N GLN A 243 -12.08 12.04 -7.51
CA GLN A 243 -13.27 12.86 -7.32
C GLN A 243 -13.39 13.92 -8.41
N ALA A 244 -12.31 14.66 -8.65
CA ALA A 244 -12.25 15.69 -9.68
C ALA A 244 -12.48 15.08 -11.08
N THR A 245 -11.88 13.92 -11.35
CA THR A 245 -12.08 13.18 -12.61
C THR A 245 -13.53 12.71 -12.79
N ALA A 246 -14.16 12.19 -11.73
CA ALA A 246 -15.56 11.78 -11.77
C ALA A 246 -16.50 12.98 -11.97
N GLN A 247 -16.21 14.13 -11.35
CA GLN A 247 -16.97 15.36 -11.55
C GLN A 247 -16.85 15.88 -12.99
N ALA A 248 -15.64 15.86 -13.57
CA ALA A 248 -15.42 16.26 -14.97
C ALA A 248 -16.23 15.36 -15.93
N ASN A 249 -16.22 14.05 -15.70
CA ASN A 249 -17.01 13.08 -16.48
C ASN A 249 -18.52 13.34 -16.38
N ARG A 250 -19.04 13.59 -15.17
CA ARG A 250 -20.46 13.91 -14.98
C ARG A 250 -20.87 15.20 -15.68
N ALA A 251 -20.06 16.25 -15.55
CA ALA A 251 -20.32 17.52 -16.20
C ALA A 251 -20.38 17.34 -17.73
N LEU A 252 -19.43 16.59 -18.30
CA LEU A 252 -19.46 16.25 -19.72
C LEU A 252 -20.74 15.49 -20.11
N SER A 253 -21.10 14.43 -19.39
CA SER A 253 -22.30 13.64 -19.69
C SER A 253 -23.59 14.47 -19.60
N SER A 254 -23.72 15.32 -18.58
CA SER A 254 -24.86 16.21 -18.38
C SER A 254 -24.98 17.24 -19.51
N ASP A 255 -23.86 17.87 -19.88
CA ASP A 255 -23.82 18.85 -20.97
C ASP A 255 -24.19 18.19 -22.31
N LEU A 256 -23.61 17.02 -22.62
CA LEU A 256 -23.91 16.29 -23.86
C LEU A 256 -25.38 15.85 -23.94
N ALA A 257 -26.00 15.46 -22.82
CA ALA A 257 -27.43 15.16 -22.76
C ALA A 257 -28.28 16.42 -23.03
N SER A 258 -27.87 17.58 -22.51
CA SER A 258 -28.58 18.86 -22.70
C SER A 258 -28.50 19.40 -24.12
N TYR A 259 -27.47 19.02 -24.90
CA TYR A 259 -27.26 19.53 -26.25
C TYR A 259 -28.21 18.95 -27.29
N GLY A 260 -29.02 17.96 -26.93
CA GLY A 260 -30.01 17.37 -27.84
C GLY A 260 -29.33 16.70 -29.04
N LEU A 261 -28.31 15.87 -28.79
CA LEU A 261 -27.58 15.17 -29.85
C LEU A 261 -28.41 14.08 -30.55
N GLN A 262 -29.59 13.70 -30.04
CA GLN A 262 -30.46 12.70 -30.69
C GLN A 262 -30.82 13.03 -32.14
N PRO A 263 -31.37 14.22 -32.48
CA PRO A 263 -31.69 14.60 -33.86
C PRO A 263 -30.47 14.70 -34.78
N VAL A 264 -29.25 14.79 -34.26
CA VAL A 264 -28.01 14.79 -35.07
C VAL A 264 -27.81 13.46 -35.80
N PHE A 265 -28.29 12.37 -35.21
CA PHE A 265 -28.17 11.01 -35.74
C PHE A 265 -29.46 10.51 -36.40
N ALA A 266 -30.53 11.32 -36.39
CA ALA A 266 -31.80 10.95 -36.98
C ALA A 266 -31.81 11.30 -38.48
N TYR A 267 -32.27 10.36 -39.32
CA TYR A 267 -32.43 10.54 -40.76
C TYR A 267 -33.24 11.80 -41.12
N GLU A 268 -34.24 12.14 -40.32
CA GLU A 268 -35.10 13.32 -40.51
C GLU A 268 -34.34 14.65 -40.41
N GLY A 269 -33.29 14.72 -39.57
CA GLY A 269 -32.47 15.92 -39.40
C GLY A 269 -31.61 16.25 -40.63
N LEU A 270 -31.30 15.25 -41.47
CA LEU A 270 -30.47 15.41 -42.67
C LEU A 270 -31.28 15.80 -43.92
N ARG A 271 -32.62 15.82 -43.84
CA ARG A 271 -33.50 16.10 -45.00
C ARG A 271 -33.87 17.57 -45.17
N SER A 272 -33.45 18.45 -44.26
CA SER A 272 -33.76 19.88 -44.31
C SER A 272 -32.57 20.73 -43.90
N ALA A 273 -32.43 21.92 -44.51
CA ALA A 273 -31.39 22.87 -44.13
C ALA A 273 -31.49 23.29 -42.65
N GLN A 274 -32.71 23.40 -42.11
CA GLN A 274 -32.94 23.71 -40.70
C GLN A 274 -32.45 22.59 -39.77
N GLY A 275 -32.74 21.33 -40.12
CA GLY A 275 -32.27 20.15 -39.37
C GLY A 275 -30.75 20.03 -39.40
N ILE A 276 -30.12 20.21 -40.57
CA ILE A 276 -28.67 20.19 -40.73
C ILE A 276 -28.02 21.30 -39.89
N ASN A 277 -28.54 22.53 -39.94
CA ASN A 277 -27.99 23.64 -39.17
C ASN A 277 -28.13 23.45 -37.65
N ALA A 278 -29.27 22.93 -37.18
CA ALA A 278 -29.46 22.59 -35.77
C ALA A 278 -28.47 21.49 -35.32
N ALA A 279 -28.25 20.48 -36.17
CA ALA A 279 -27.33 19.39 -35.89
C ALA A 279 -25.86 19.86 -35.88
N ARG A 280 -25.47 20.76 -36.79
CA ARG A 280 -24.15 21.43 -36.78
C ARG A 280 -23.93 22.21 -35.48
N ALA A 281 -24.92 22.98 -35.05
CA ALA A 281 -24.83 23.77 -33.83
C ALA A 281 -24.71 22.88 -32.57
N ALA A 282 -25.41 21.75 -32.53
CA ALA A 282 -25.30 20.77 -31.46
C ALA A 282 -23.91 20.09 -31.45
N LEU A 283 -23.39 19.67 -32.61
CA LEU A 283 -22.06 19.08 -32.74
C LEU A 283 -20.94 20.07 -32.38
N ALA A 284 -21.07 21.35 -32.77
CA ALA A 284 -20.09 22.38 -32.41
C ALA A 284 -20.01 22.57 -30.88
N ARG A 285 -21.16 22.62 -30.19
CA ARG A 285 -21.20 22.69 -28.72
C ARG A 285 -20.63 21.45 -28.06
N ALA A 286 -20.96 20.26 -28.58
CA ALA A 286 -20.43 19.00 -28.09
C ALA A 286 -18.91 18.89 -28.28
N GLY A 287 -18.39 19.32 -29.44
CA GLY A 287 -16.97 19.39 -29.74
C GLY A 287 -16.23 20.34 -28.79
N ALA A 288 -16.72 21.57 -28.65
CA ALA A 288 -16.13 22.56 -27.73
C ALA A 288 -16.13 22.05 -26.27
N ARG A 289 -17.18 21.36 -25.84
CA ARG A 289 -17.23 20.79 -24.49
C ARG A 289 -16.26 19.63 -24.30
N ASN A 290 -16.10 18.79 -25.32
CA ASN A 290 -15.14 17.69 -25.29
C ASN A 290 -13.69 18.21 -25.22
N GLU A 291 -13.36 19.27 -25.97
CA GLU A 291 -12.06 19.96 -25.84
C GLU A 291 -11.83 20.51 -24.43
N ALA A 292 -12.85 21.18 -23.84
CA ALA A 292 -12.78 21.65 -22.47
C ALA A 292 -12.60 20.52 -21.45
N TYR A 293 -13.21 19.35 -21.71
CA TYR A 293 -13.05 18.15 -20.88
C TYR A 293 -11.63 17.58 -20.97
N VAL A 294 -11.05 17.47 -22.17
CA VAL A 294 -9.65 17.03 -22.37
C VAL A 294 -8.69 17.97 -21.64
N ALA A 295 -8.83 19.29 -21.82
CA ALA A 295 -8.00 20.27 -21.15
C ALA A 295 -8.11 20.18 -19.61
N GLN A 296 -9.32 19.88 -19.10
CA GLN A 296 -9.54 19.66 -17.67
C GLN A 296 -8.81 18.41 -17.16
N LEU A 297 -8.87 17.29 -17.91
CA LEU A 297 -8.12 16.08 -17.56
C LEU A 297 -6.60 16.34 -17.55
N ASP A 298 -6.07 17.02 -18.57
CA ASP A 298 -4.64 17.35 -18.66
C ASP A 298 -4.20 18.24 -17.50
N SER A 299 -5.04 19.18 -17.07
CA SER A 299 -4.79 20.02 -15.90
C SER A 299 -4.74 19.19 -14.62
N LEU A 300 -5.68 18.26 -14.43
CA LEU A 300 -5.70 17.37 -13.26
C LEU A 300 -4.45 16.48 -13.22
N GLN A 301 -4.01 15.96 -14.36
CA GLN A 301 -2.79 15.14 -14.42
C GLN A 301 -1.53 15.95 -14.08
N ARG A 302 -1.42 17.17 -14.63
CA ARG A 302 -0.30 18.08 -14.34
C ARG A 302 -0.25 18.51 -12.88
N ASP A 303 -1.38 18.60 -12.19
CA ASP A 303 -1.43 18.90 -10.75
C ASP A 303 -1.04 17.69 -9.88
N ILE A 304 -1.60 16.50 -10.16
CA ILE A 304 -1.35 15.35 -9.29
C ILE A 304 0.06 14.78 -9.44
N HIS A 305 0.65 14.79 -10.63
CA HIS A 305 1.96 14.18 -10.86
C HIS A 305 3.08 14.73 -9.95
N PRO A 306 3.31 16.05 -9.84
CA PRO A 306 4.32 16.59 -8.92
C PRO A 306 3.97 16.33 -7.45
N ARG A 307 2.68 16.30 -7.10
CA ARG A 307 2.22 15.98 -5.73
C ARG A 307 2.51 14.53 -5.37
N LEU A 308 2.37 13.59 -6.31
CA LEU A 308 2.76 12.19 -6.12
C LEU A 308 4.28 12.04 -5.99
N LEU A 309 5.07 12.76 -6.78
CA LEU A 309 6.54 12.73 -6.69
C LEU A 309 7.09 13.32 -5.38
N ALA A 310 6.35 14.24 -4.78
CA ALA A 310 6.69 14.82 -3.47
C ALA A 310 6.50 13.81 -2.31
N LEU A 311 5.65 12.79 -2.49
CA LEU A 311 5.38 11.76 -1.48
C LEU A 311 6.27 10.52 -1.70
N PRO A 312 6.99 10.02 -0.68
CA PRO A 312 7.77 8.77 -0.80
C PRO A 312 6.95 7.57 -1.27
N ALA A 313 5.76 7.39 -0.70
CA ALA A 313 4.81 6.35 -1.11
C ALA A 313 4.28 6.56 -2.54
N GLY A 314 4.12 7.82 -2.96
CA GLY A 314 3.70 8.19 -4.32
C GLY A 314 4.76 7.87 -5.37
N ARG A 315 6.04 8.12 -5.09
CA ARG A 315 7.15 7.70 -5.97
C ARG A 315 7.21 6.20 -6.15
N ARG A 316 7.16 5.43 -5.06
CA ARG A 316 7.13 3.96 -5.14
C ARG A 316 5.92 3.47 -5.91
N MET A 317 4.76 4.09 -5.75
CA MET A 317 3.56 3.76 -6.54
C MET A 317 3.81 4.01 -8.04
N LEU A 318 4.43 5.11 -8.43
CA LEU A 318 4.76 5.40 -9.83
C LEU A 318 5.81 4.42 -10.40
N GLU A 319 6.76 3.96 -9.58
CA GLU A 319 7.77 2.96 -9.95
C GLU A 319 7.16 1.55 -10.10
N VAL A 320 6.27 1.15 -9.19
CA VAL A 320 5.69 -0.21 -9.13
C VAL A 320 4.46 -0.36 -10.01
N ALA A 321 3.55 0.62 -10.02
CA ALA A 321 2.31 0.54 -10.78
C ALA A 321 2.52 0.72 -12.29
N GLY A 322 3.75 1.04 -12.73
CA GLY A 322 4.00 1.47 -14.10
C GLY A 322 2.99 2.55 -14.50
N PRO A 323 2.52 2.58 -15.76
CA PRO A 323 1.53 3.57 -16.17
C PRO A 323 0.15 3.41 -15.51
N GLY A 324 -0.16 2.57 -14.51
CA GLY A 324 -1.53 2.28 -14.05
C GLY A 324 -2.50 3.48 -13.82
N PRO A 325 -2.19 4.45 -12.96
CA PRO A 325 -2.99 5.68 -12.79
C PRO A 325 -2.93 6.58 -14.04
N VAL A 326 -1.77 6.65 -14.68
CA VAL A 326 -1.51 7.36 -15.95
C VAL A 326 -2.26 6.71 -17.13
N GLY A 327 -2.61 5.43 -17.01
CA GLY A 327 -3.16 4.55 -18.03
C GLY A 327 -4.68 4.60 -17.99
N SER A 328 -5.25 4.76 -16.80
CA SER A 328 -6.67 5.15 -16.64
C SER A 328 -6.90 6.55 -17.22
N HIS A 329 -5.99 7.50 -16.98
CA HIS A 329 -6.03 8.81 -17.61
C HIS A 329 -5.82 8.72 -19.15
N GLY A 330 -4.84 7.94 -19.60
CA GLY A 330 -4.61 7.67 -21.02
C GLY A 330 -5.81 7.04 -21.72
N LEU A 331 -6.54 6.16 -21.03
CA LEU A 331 -7.81 5.61 -21.52
C LEU A 331 -8.86 6.72 -21.69
N LEU A 332 -9.03 7.59 -20.69
CA LEU A 332 -9.99 8.71 -20.76
C LEU A 332 -9.64 9.69 -21.88
N LEU A 333 -8.35 9.99 -22.08
CA LEU A 333 -7.88 10.80 -23.21
C LEU A 333 -8.18 10.13 -24.55
N ARG A 334 -7.91 8.82 -24.69
CA ARG A 334 -8.23 8.07 -25.92
C ARG A 334 -9.72 8.06 -26.22
N MET A 335 -10.57 7.89 -25.19
CA MET A 335 -12.03 7.98 -25.36
C MET A 335 -12.47 9.38 -25.80
N ALA A 336 -11.87 10.43 -25.24
CA ALA A 336 -12.17 11.80 -25.62
C ALA A 336 -11.72 12.13 -27.05
N GLU A 337 -10.55 11.63 -27.47
CA GLU A 337 -10.03 11.80 -28.83
C GLU A 337 -10.86 11.01 -29.86
N ASN A 338 -11.24 9.76 -29.56
CA ASN A 338 -12.16 9.00 -30.40
C ASN A 338 -13.50 9.76 -30.58
N ARG A 339 -14.03 10.37 -29.51
CA ARG A 339 -15.25 11.18 -29.59
C ARG A 339 -15.08 12.43 -30.47
N ARG A 340 -13.92 13.09 -30.38
CA ARG A 340 -13.57 14.23 -31.24
C ARG A 340 -13.57 13.85 -32.72
N GLN A 341 -12.90 12.74 -33.06
CA GLN A 341 -12.85 12.23 -34.43
C GLN A 341 -14.25 11.95 -34.97
N ARG A 342 -15.11 11.35 -34.15
CA ARG A 342 -16.50 11.07 -34.54
C ARG A 342 -17.30 12.35 -34.79
N TYR A 343 -17.17 13.38 -33.97
CA TYR A 343 -17.83 14.67 -34.25
C TYR A 343 -17.38 15.28 -35.57
N ALA A 344 -16.09 15.16 -35.91
CA ALA A 344 -15.59 15.62 -37.21
C ALA A 344 -16.20 14.82 -38.38
N LEU A 345 -16.35 13.50 -38.25
CA LEU A 345 -17.02 12.67 -39.26
C LEU A 345 -18.49 13.04 -39.45
N PHE A 346 -19.23 13.31 -38.36
CA PHE A 346 -20.63 13.73 -38.45
C PHE A 346 -20.80 15.12 -39.10
N LEU A 347 -19.86 16.04 -38.87
CA LEU A 347 -19.85 17.32 -39.59
C LEU A 347 -19.66 17.12 -41.10
N ARG A 348 -18.75 16.22 -41.51
CA ARG A 348 -18.56 15.87 -42.93
C ARG A 348 -19.80 15.25 -43.56
N VAL A 349 -20.49 14.36 -42.84
CA VAL A 349 -21.78 13.80 -43.28
C VAL A 349 -22.80 14.92 -43.53
N GLN A 350 -22.84 15.93 -42.66
CA GLN A 350 -23.73 17.08 -42.82
C GLN A 350 -23.33 18.00 -43.98
N ASP A 351 -22.03 18.16 -44.25
CA ASP A 351 -21.54 18.91 -45.41
C ASP A 351 -21.95 18.25 -46.72
N VAL A 352 -21.81 16.92 -46.81
CA VAL A 352 -22.24 16.13 -47.96
C VAL A 352 -23.76 16.21 -48.12
N ALA A 353 -24.53 16.03 -47.05
CA ALA A 353 -25.99 16.14 -47.08
C ALA A 353 -26.46 17.54 -47.52
N ALA A 354 -25.82 18.60 -47.04
CA ALA A 354 -26.12 19.98 -47.44
C ALA A 354 -25.85 20.21 -48.94
N SER A 355 -24.75 19.66 -49.47
CA SER A 355 -24.40 19.77 -50.89
C SER A 355 -25.37 19.03 -51.82
N ALA A 356 -25.98 17.93 -51.33
CA ALA A 356 -26.93 17.13 -52.09
C ALA A 356 -28.35 17.71 -52.12
N LEU A 357 -28.67 18.68 -51.24
CA LEU A 357 -29.99 19.34 -51.22
C LEU A 357 -30.21 20.33 -52.38
N GLY A 358 -29.16 20.67 -53.13
CA GLY A 358 -29.20 21.73 -54.15
C GLY A 358 -29.07 21.30 -55.62
N ASP A 359 -28.64 20.07 -55.93
CA ASP A 359 -28.13 19.73 -57.28
C ASP A 359 -28.61 18.38 -57.84
N GLY A 360 -28.45 18.20 -59.16
CA GLY A 360 -28.99 17.10 -59.97
C GLY A 360 -28.46 15.69 -59.68
N GLN A 361 -29.04 14.70 -60.38
CA GLN A 361 -28.98 13.26 -60.09
C GLN A 361 -27.55 12.67 -59.97
N ALA A 362 -26.58 13.13 -60.78
CA ALA A 362 -25.19 12.66 -60.72
C ALA A 362 -24.45 13.09 -59.43
N GLN A 363 -24.84 14.24 -58.86
CA GLN A 363 -24.25 14.76 -57.62
C GLN A 363 -24.83 14.05 -56.39
N ALA A 364 -26.10 13.63 -56.48
CA ALA A 364 -26.74 12.78 -55.48
C ALA A 364 -26.07 11.38 -55.42
N GLU A 365 -25.69 10.80 -56.56
CA GLU A 365 -24.99 9.51 -56.61
C GLU A 365 -23.57 9.60 -56.01
N ALA A 366 -22.81 10.65 -56.34
CA ALA A 366 -21.48 10.91 -55.75
C ALA A 366 -21.55 11.19 -54.24
N ALA A 367 -22.57 11.95 -53.80
CA ALA A 367 -22.83 12.18 -52.38
C ALA A 367 -23.16 10.88 -51.64
N ASN A 368 -23.94 9.98 -52.25
CA ASN A 368 -24.29 8.70 -51.66
C ASN A 368 -23.07 7.77 -51.48
N ALA A 369 -22.19 7.70 -52.48
CA ALA A 369 -20.94 6.95 -52.35
C ALA A 369 -20.05 7.47 -51.21
N THR A 370 -19.94 8.80 -51.09
CA THR A 370 -19.17 9.46 -50.02
C THR A 370 -19.79 9.19 -48.63
N LEU A 371 -21.12 9.22 -48.53
CA LEU A 371 -21.85 8.90 -47.29
C LEU A 371 -21.61 7.46 -46.84
N GLN A 372 -21.59 6.48 -47.76
CA GLN A 372 -21.31 5.09 -47.42
C GLN A 372 -19.90 4.89 -46.83
N THR A 373 -18.89 5.60 -47.35
CA THR A 373 -17.54 5.59 -46.77
C THR A 373 -17.53 6.19 -45.38
N LEU A 374 -18.17 7.35 -45.19
CA LEU A 374 -18.26 8.02 -43.88
C LEU A 374 -19.00 7.19 -42.83
N VAL A 375 -20.06 6.47 -43.23
CA VAL A 375 -20.78 5.53 -42.34
C VAL A 375 -19.85 4.41 -41.88
N THR A 376 -19.03 3.84 -42.78
CA THR A 376 -18.05 2.80 -42.42
C THR A 376 -17.02 3.30 -41.41
N GLU A 377 -16.52 4.53 -41.59
CA GLU A 377 -15.58 5.16 -40.65
C GLU A 377 -16.23 5.46 -39.28
N ILE A 378 -17.50 5.87 -39.27
CA ILE A 378 -18.27 6.07 -38.04
C ILE A 378 -18.47 4.75 -37.29
N ASP A 379 -18.81 3.67 -38.01
CA ASP A 379 -18.97 2.33 -37.43
C ASP A 379 -17.67 1.79 -36.84
N ALA A 380 -16.54 2.00 -37.52
CA ALA A 380 -15.22 1.67 -36.97
C ALA A 380 -14.92 2.46 -35.68
N GLY A 381 -15.27 3.76 -35.65
CA GLY A 381 -15.15 4.58 -34.45
C GLY A 381 -16.00 4.09 -33.28
N TRP A 382 -17.21 3.56 -33.55
CA TRP A 382 -18.06 2.93 -32.55
C TRP A 382 -17.49 1.61 -32.02
N GLN A 383 -16.90 0.79 -32.89
CA GLN A 383 -16.22 -0.45 -32.49
C GLN A 383 -15.03 -0.16 -31.58
N GLU A 384 -14.25 0.89 -31.86
CA GLU A 384 -13.16 1.31 -30.97
C GLU A 384 -13.68 1.78 -29.60
N ASP A 385 -14.75 2.59 -29.53
CA ASP A 385 -15.35 3.00 -28.24
C ASP A 385 -15.86 1.78 -27.44
N ALA A 386 -16.48 0.80 -28.11
CA ALA A 386 -16.88 -0.45 -27.47
C ALA A 386 -15.67 -1.23 -26.92
N ALA A 387 -14.57 -1.29 -27.67
CA ALA A 387 -13.33 -1.92 -27.22
C ALA A 387 -12.66 -1.16 -26.07
N LEU A 388 -12.66 0.17 -26.08
CA LEU A 388 -12.14 1.01 -25.00
C LEU A 388 -12.95 0.86 -23.72
N ARG A 389 -14.29 0.78 -23.82
CA ARG A 389 -15.17 0.49 -22.68
C ARG A 389 -14.94 -0.91 -22.14
N ALA A 390 -14.86 -1.92 -23.01
CA ALA A 390 -14.55 -3.29 -22.62
C ALA A 390 -13.17 -3.39 -21.95
N ALA A 391 -12.17 -2.64 -22.42
CA ALA A 391 -10.86 -2.55 -21.77
C ALA A 391 -10.95 -1.87 -20.39
N ALA A 392 -11.79 -0.83 -20.24
CA ALA A 392 -12.07 -0.20 -18.95
C ALA A 392 -12.72 -1.20 -17.97
N GLU A 393 -13.69 -1.96 -18.45
CA GLU A 393 -14.41 -2.98 -17.69
C GLU A 393 -13.49 -4.17 -17.32
N GLN A 394 -12.63 -4.62 -18.24
CA GLN A 394 -11.62 -5.64 -17.98
C GLN A 394 -10.58 -5.17 -16.97
N ALA A 395 -10.11 -3.92 -17.05
CA ALA A 395 -9.21 -3.36 -16.03
C ALA A 395 -9.88 -3.34 -14.64
N GLN A 396 -11.19 -3.08 -14.58
CA GLN A 396 -11.99 -3.15 -13.36
C GLN A 396 -12.32 -4.58 -12.90
N ALA A 397 -12.29 -5.56 -13.79
CA ALA A 397 -12.55 -6.98 -13.51
C ALA A 397 -11.27 -7.75 -13.14
N TRP A 398 -10.12 -7.42 -13.74
CA TRP A 398 -8.83 -7.97 -13.36
C TRP A 398 -8.47 -7.60 -11.91
N THR A 399 -8.75 -6.36 -11.51
CA THR A 399 -8.72 -5.92 -10.10
C THR A 399 -9.74 -6.62 -9.20
N ARG A 400 -10.74 -7.34 -9.74
CA ARG A 400 -11.63 -8.25 -8.97
C ARG A 400 -11.07 -9.66 -8.88
N GLN A 401 -10.45 -10.21 -9.93
CA GLN A 401 -9.95 -11.59 -9.95
C GLN A 401 -8.67 -11.79 -9.12
N GLU A 402 -7.79 -10.80 -9.05
CA GLU A 402 -6.67 -10.80 -8.07
C GLU A 402 -7.15 -10.73 -6.60
N ARG A 403 -8.47 -10.73 -6.32
CA ARG A 403 -9.06 -10.76 -4.97
C ARG A 403 -9.44 -12.16 -4.49
N GLU A 404 -9.50 -13.15 -5.37
CA GLU A 404 -10.00 -14.49 -5.07
C GLU A 404 -8.92 -15.57 -5.11
N GLY A 405 -7.68 -15.20 -5.50
CA GLY A 405 -6.47 -16.00 -5.33
C GLY A 405 -5.51 -15.30 -4.38
#